data_AF-A0A251N6V2-F1
#
_entry.id   AF-A0A251N6V2-F1
#
_cell.length_a   1.000
_cell.length_b   1.000
_cell.length_c   1.000
_cell.angle_alpha   90.00
_cell.angle_beta   90.00
_cell.angle_gamma   90.00
#
_symmetry.space_group_name_H-M   'P 1'
#
loop_
_entity.id
_entity.type
_entity.pdbx_description
1 polymer ?
#
loop_
_entity_poly.entity_id
_entity_poly.type
_entity_poly.pdbx_seq_one_letter_code
_entity_poly.pdbx_strand_id
1 'polypeptide(L)'
;MSSPLFASLTHSPPNQTPPTKLLQDWEFMASFSQSHARKPTSPLLVFPFALLLFILSSSAYSDDKLSAYEMLQQYDFPIGLLPKGVTGYELDRDTGNFKAYFNGTCSFSLENSYQLRYRSTITGVLSKDRLKNLKGVSVKVLFFWIDIVEVVRNGDELQFSVGIASADFSIDNFEESPQCGCGFACQQLVSSAVPSHSVRALMKSN
;
A
#
# COMPACT_ATOMS: atom_id res chain seq x y z
N MET A 1 19.58 -57.89 -32.85
CA MET A 1 18.17 -57.45 -32.85
C MET A 1 18.17 -55.95 -32.59
N SER A 2 18.66 -55.15 -33.53
CA SER A 2 17.93 -54.62 -34.70
C SER A 2 16.91 -53.55 -34.28
N SER A 3 17.34 -52.28 -34.31
CA SER A 3 16.51 -51.08 -34.55
C SER A 3 15.66 -51.28 -35.84
N PRO A 4 14.58 -50.51 -36.16
CA PRO A 4 14.65 -49.03 -36.27
C PRO A 4 13.32 -48.19 -36.17
N LEU A 5 13.47 -46.85 -36.08
CA LEU A 5 12.70 -45.74 -36.75
C LEU A 5 11.16 -45.58 -36.50
N PHE A 6 10.46 -44.44 -36.65
CA PHE A 6 10.66 -43.11 -37.27
C PHE A 6 9.57 -42.11 -36.77
N ALA A 7 9.84 -40.80 -36.93
CA ALA A 7 8.93 -39.68 -37.30
C ALA A 7 7.95 -39.12 -36.23
N SER A 8 8.16 -37.91 -35.71
CA SER A 8 7.84 -36.58 -36.30
C SER A 8 6.35 -36.24 -36.37
N LEU A 9 5.94 -35.17 -35.68
CA LEU A 9 5.13 -34.08 -36.24
C LEU A 9 5.21 -32.85 -35.32
N THR A 10 5.96 -31.87 -35.81
CA THR A 10 5.94 -30.46 -35.41
C THR A 10 4.60 -29.82 -35.75
N HIS A 11 4.04 -29.00 -34.86
CA HIS A 11 3.13 -27.92 -35.26
C HIS A 11 3.36 -26.69 -34.37
N SER A 12 4.05 -25.72 -34.95
CA SER A 12 4.05 -24.33 -34.52
C SER A 12 2.76 -23.65 -35.01
N PRO A 13 2.07 -22.83 -34.20
CA PRO A 13 1.10 -21.88 -34.72
C PRO A 13 1.78 -20.58 -35.23
N PRO A 14 1.16 -19.89 -36.20
CA PRO A 14 1.82 -18.87 -37.00
C PRO A 14 1.92 -17.49 -36.35
N ASN A 15 3.07 -16.88 -36.63
CA ASN A 15 3.35 -15.45 -36.63
C ASN A 15 2.35 -14.69 -37.51
N GLN A 16 1.60 -13.75 -36.92
CA GLN A 16 0.92 -12.69 -37.66
C GLN A 16 1.35 -11.33 -37.12
N THR A 17 2.20 -10.70 -37.92
CA THR A 17 2.60 -9.30 -37.84
C THR A 17 1.50 -8.41 -38.44
N PRO A 18 1.41 -7.14 -38.02
CA PRO A 18 0.32 -6.24 -38.37
C PRO A 18 0.44 -5.69 -39.81
N PRO A 19 -0.66 -5.35 -40.49
CA PRO A 19 -0.59 -4.67 -41.76
C PRO A 19 -0.35 -3.17 -41.56
N THR A 20 0.87 -2.72 -41.86
CA THR A 20 1.10 -1.34 -42.28
C THR A 20 0.71 -1.20 -43.75
N LYS A 21 -0.42 -0.55 -44.02
CA LYS A 21 -0.66 0.19 -45.27
C LYS A 21 -1.88 1.10 -45.16
N LEU A 22 -1.67 2.37 -45.53
CA LEU A 22 -2.63 3.37 -46.01
C LEU A 22 -3.51 4.02 -44.91
N LEU A 23 -3.35 5.25 -44.42
CA LEU A 23 -2.67 6.49 -44.86
C LEU A 23 -2.80 6.80 -46.35
N GLN A 24 -4.04 7.04 -46.78
CA GLN A 24 -4.52 8.19 -47.55
C GLN A 24 -5.99 7.87 -47.87
N ASP A 25 -6.92 8.80 -47.64
CA ASP A 25 -8.27 8.89 -48.27
C ASP A 25 -9.34 9.46 -47.32
N TRP A 26 -9.13 10.62 -46.69
CA TRP A 26 -10.27 11.41 -46.19
C TRP A 26 -10.16 12.93 -46.35
N GLU A 27 -9.17 13.45 -47.09
CA GLU A 27 -8.94 14.90 -47.24
C GLU A 27 -9.59 15.58 -48.45
N PHE A 28 -10.41 14.91 -49.27
CA PHE A 28 -11.19 15.58 -50.35
C PHE A 28 -12.45 14.72 -50.57
N MET A 29 -13.69 15.17 -50.40
CA MET A 29 -14.33 16.41 -50.82
C MET A 29 -15.55 16.66 -49.92
N ALA A 30 -15.65 17.79 -49.22
CA ALA A 30 -16.20 19.07 -49.70
C ALA A 30 -17.73 19.22 -49.55
N SER A 31 -18.10 20.40 -49.03
CA SER A 31 -19.40 21.09 -49.12
C SER A 31 -20.56 20.59 -48.27
N PHE A 32 -20.68 21.18 -47.08
CA PHE A 32 -21.88 21.97 -46.81
C PHE A 32 -21.52 23.23 -46.02
N SER A 33 -21.40 24.33 -46.75
CA SER A 33 -21.52 25.67 -46.20
C SER A 33 -22.95 25.83 -45.66
N GLN A 34 -23.08 26.06 -44.35
CA GLN A 34 -24.24 26.79 -43.85
C GLN A 34 -23.85 27.62 -42.62
N SER A 35 -23.46 28.86 -42.93
CA SER A 35 -23.48 29.99 -42.03
C SER A 35 -24.89 30.21 -41.48
N HIS A 36 -25.18 29.68 -40.29
CA HIS A 36 -26.30 30.16 -39.49
C HIS A 36 -25.81 31.27 -38.57
N ALA A 37 -26.06 32.51 -38.98
CA ALA A 37 -25.99 33.68 -38.13
C ALA A 37 -26.94 33.50 -36.93
N ARG A 38 -26.39 33.15 -35.76
CA ARG A 38 -27.12 33.27 -34.49
C ARG A 38 -26.96 34.70 -33.96
N LYS A 39 -28.10 35.33 -33.73
CA LYS A 39 -28.24 36.67 -33.13
C LYS A 39 -27.64 36.70 -31.72
N PRO A 40 -27.08 37.83 -31.28
CA PRO A 40 -26.67 38.01 -29.90
C PRO A 40 -27.92 38.33 -29.08
N THR A 41 -28.32 37.40 -28.21
CA THR A 41 -29.29 37.72 -27.16
C THR A 41 -28.59 37.52 -25.83
N SER A 42 -28.17 38.65 -25.26
CA SER A 42 -27.84 38.79 -23.85
C SER A 42 -29.06 38.42 -23.01
N PRO A 43 -28.88 37.57 -21.99
CA PRO A 43 -29.28 38.01 -20.66
C PRO A 43 -28.12 37.81 -19.69
N LEU A 44 -27.51 38.94 -19.35
CA LEU A 44 -26.88 39.14 -18.05
C LEU A 44 -27.89 38.76 -16.96
N LEU A 45 -27.42 38.10 -15.89
CA LEU A 45 -28.15 37.58 -14.71
C LEU A 45 -28.49 36.08 -14.67
N VAL A 46 -27.51 35.20 -14.92
CA VAL A 46 -27.52 33.82 -14.36
C VAL A 46 -26.28 33.56 -13.49
N PHE A 47 -25.45 34.58 -13.26
CA PHE A 47 -24.10 34.43 -12.70
C PHE A 47 -23.89 34.71 -11.19
N PRO A 48 -24.89 34.68 -10.28
CA PRO A 48 -24.58 34.60 -8.85
C PRO A 48 -25.02 33.29 -8.16
N PHE A 49 -25.82 32.43 -8.81
CA PHE A 49 -26.34 31.23 -8.14
C PHE A 49 -25.38 30.02 -8.22
N ALA A 50 -24.64 29.89 -9.33
CA ALA A 50 -23.63 28.84 -9.48
C ALA A 50 -22.40 29.06 -8.58
N LEU A 51 -22.08 30.31 -8.25
CA LEU A 51 -21.01 30.62 -7.29
C LEU A 51 -21.42 30.26 -5.85
N LEU A 52 -22.71 30.41 -5.51
CA LEU A 52 -23.22 30.12 -4.16
C LEU A 52 -23.23 28.61 -3.82
N LEU A 53 -23.37 27.75 -4.84
CA LEU A 53 -23.28 26.28 -4.68
C LEU A 53 -21.83 25.78 -4.62
N PHE A 54 -20.88 26.51 -5.23
CA PHE A 54 -19.45 26.17 -5.13
C PHE A 54 -18.89 26.43 -3.72
N ILE A 55 -19.40 27.44 -3.01
CA ILE A 55 -18.93 27.82 -1.67
C ILE A 55 -19.51 26.88 -0.57
N LEU A 56 -20.61 26.17 -0.85
CA LEU A 56 -21.18 25.19 0.09
C LEU A 56 -20.39 23.86 0.15
N SER A 57 -19.49 23.61 -0.79
CA SER A 57 -18.73 22.35 -0.86
C SER A 57 -17.47 22.36 0.00
N SER A 58 -17.04 23.52 0.51
CA SER A 58 -16.03 23.61 1.57
C SER A 58 -16.65 23.23 2.91
N SER A 59 -17.11 21.99 3.02
CA SER A 59 -17.08 21.32 4.31
C SER A 59 -15.62 21.33 4.74
N ALA A 60 -15.31 22.14 5.75
CA ALA A 60 -14.16 21.87 6.59
C ALA A 60 -14.47 20.52 7.26
N TYR A 61 -14.20 19.45 6.52
CA TYR A 61 -14.04 18.12 7.08
C TYR A 61 -12.89 18.31 8.05
N SER A 62 -13.20 18.32 9.34
CA SER A 62 -12.21 17.94 10.34
C SER A 62 -11.82 16.53 9.95
N ASP A 63 -10.78 16.42 9.12
CA ASP A 63 -10.04 15.20 8.93
C ASP A 63 -9.48 14.92 10.32
N ASP A 64 -10.19 14.11 11.09
CA ASP A 64 -9.53 13.31 12.12
C ASP A 64 -8.50 12.50 11.34
N LYS A 65 -7.31 13.10 11.22
CA LYS A 65 -6.22 12.56 10.44
C LYS A 65 -5.86 11.25 11.10
N LEU A 66 -6.33 10.17 10.50
CA LEU A 66 -6.06 8.81 10.93
C LEU A 66 -4.56 8.67 11.18
N SER A 67 -4.19 7.90 12.18
CA SER A 67 -2.80 7.50 12.33
C SER A 67 -2.36 6.62 11.15
N ALA A 68 -1.05 6.47 10.94
CA ALA A 68 -0.54 5.57 9.91
C ALA A 68 -1.01 4.12 10.11
N TYR A 69 -1.23 3.71 11.36
CA TYR A 69 -1.71 2.38 11.72
C TYR A 69 -3.17 2.17 11.31
N GLU A 70 -4.05 3.12 11.63
CA GLU A 70 -5.46 3.09 11.23
C GLU A 70 -5.60 3.22 9.70
N MET A 71 -4.70 3.98 9.06
CA MET A 71 -4.67 4.07 7.61
C MET A 71 -4.35 2.71 6.98
N LEU A 72 -3.34 1.99 7.48
CA LEU A 72 -3.02 0.63 7.00
C LEU A 72 -4.20 -0.35 7.16
N GLN A 73 -4.99 -0.23 8.22
CA GLN A 73 -6.18 -1.06 8.42
C GLN A 73 -7.25 -0.86 7.34
N GLN A 74 -7.39 0.34 6.77
CA GLN A 74 -8.29 0.56 5.63
C GLN A 74 -7.88 -0.20 4.37
N TYR A 75 -6.63 -0.67 4.29
CA TYR A 75 -6.09 -1.48 3.21
C TYR A 75 -5.87 -2.94 3.64
N ASP A 76 -6.56 -3.37 4.70
CA ASP A 76 -6.55 -4.72 5.26
C ASP A 76 -5.23 -5.16 5.91
N PHE A 77 -4.35 -4.23 6.29
CA PHE A 77 -3.16 -4.55 7.06
C PHE A 77 -3.36 -4.37 8.57
N PRO A 78 -2.83 -5.28 9.40
CA PRO A 78 -2.88 -5.13 10.85
C PRO A 78 -1.94 -4.00 11.32
N ILE A 79 -2.25 -3.42 12.49
CA ILE A 79 -1.45 -2.30 13.05
C ILE A 79 -0.01 -2.71 13.37
N GLY A 80 0.23 -3.99 13.69
CA GLY A 80 1.54 -4.52 14.02
C GLY A 80 2.48 -4.66 12.84
N LEU A 81 2.04 -4.33 11.62
CA LEU A 81 2.92 -4.22 10.46
C LEU A 81 3.96 -3.10 10.64
N LEU A 82 3.63 -2.06 11.41
CA LEU A 82 4.56 -0.98 11.75
C LEU A 82 4.97 -1.04 13.23
N PRO A 83 6.25 -0.76 13.55
CA PRO A 83 6.64 -0.56 14.93
C PRO A 83 6.04 0.73 15.49
N LYS A 84 5.88 0.79 16.81
CA LYS A 84 5.44 1.99 17.53
C LYS A 84 6.41 3.15 17.28
N GLY A 85 5.86 4.36 17.16
CA GLY A 85 6.63 5.60 16.99
C GLY A 85 6.64 6.20 15.58
N VAL A 86 5.74 5.75 14.69
CA VAL A 86 5.45 6.49 13.45
C VAL A 86 4.98 7.90 13.79
N THR A 87 5.64 8.91 13.24
CA THR A 87 5.36 10.34 13.48
C THR A 87 4.44 10.95 12.43
N GLY A 88 4.29 10.31 11.28
CA GLY A 88 3.39 10.74 10.23
C GLY A 88 3.44 9.81 9.02
N TYR A 89 2.55 10.04 8.06
CA TYR A 89 2.51 9.33 6.79
C TYR A 89 2.01 10.25 5.67
N GLU A 90 2.26 9.82 4.44
CA GLU A 90 1.68 10.34 3.20
C GLU A 90 1.04 9.19 2.45
N LEU A 91 -0.12 9.43 1.85
CA LEU A 91 -0.76 8.52 0.92
C LEU A 91 -1.38 9.31 -0.22
N ASP A 92 -0.91 9.04 -1.44
CA ASP A 92 -1.63 9.41 -2.66
C ASP A 92 -2.67 8.32 -2.94
N ARG A 93 -3.96 8.67 -2.84
CA ARG A 93 -5.07 7.72 -3.00
C ARG A 93 -5.26 7.28 -4.45
N ASP A 94 -4.79 8.04 -5.43
CA ASP A 94 -4.94 7.72 -6.84
C ASP A 94 -3.85 6.73 -7.28
N THR A 95 -2.62 6.93 -6.81
CA THR A 95 -1.47 6.09 -7.19
C THR A 95 -1.15 4.98 -6.18
N GLY A 96 -1.63 5.10 -4.95
CA GLY A 96 -1.26 4.24 -3.83
C GLY A 96 0.13 4.54 -3.24
N ASN A 97 0.82 5.60 -3.70
CA ASN A 97 2.14 5.94 -3.18
C ASN A 97 2.06 6.27 -1.69
N PHE A 98 2.69 5.42 -0.89
CA PHE A 98 2.66 5.47 0.56
C PHE A 98 4.04 5.78 1.12
N LYS A 99 4.09 6.61 2.15
CA LYS A 99 5.28 6.82 2.98
C LYS A 99 4.90 6.86 4.45
N ALA A 100 5.74 6.31 5.31
CA ALA A 100 5.64 6.51 6.75
C ALA A 100 6.98 6.96 7.34
N TYR A 101 6.91 7.79 8.38
CA TYR A 101 8.03 8.52 8.94
C TYR A 101 8.27 8.12 10.40
N PHE A 102 9.55 7.98 10.75
CA PHE A 102 10.02 7.77 12.11
C PHE A 102 11.08 8.83 12.43
N ASN A 103 11.27 9.15 13.72
CA ASN A 103 12.32 10.09 14.17
C ASN A 103 13.76 9.57 13.96
N GLY A 104 13.93 8.32 13.52
CA GLY A 104 15.22 7.71 13.27
C GLY A 104 15.07 6.28 12.75
N THR A 105 16.21 5.59 12.59
CA THR A 105 16.19 4.16 12.29
C THR A 105 15.70 3.39 13.51
N CYS A 106 14.80 2.44 13.30
CA CYS A 106 14.25 1.56 14.31
C CYS A 106 14.73 0.13 14.06
N SER A 107 15.19 -0.58 15.08
CA SER A 107 15.60 -1.99 14.95
C SER A 107 15.21 -2.77 16.19
N PHE A 108 14.80 -4.01 16.03
CA PHE A 108 14.39 -4.89 17.12
C PHE A 108 14.46 -6.37 16.69
N SER A 109 14.40 -7.26 17.68
CA SER A 109 14.36 -8.71 17.46
C SER A 109 12.97 -9.26 17.73
N LEU A 110 12.52 -10.19 16.89
CA LEU A 110 11.30 -10.98 17.09
C LEU A 110 11.70 -12.38 17.56
N GLU A 111 11.20 -12.81 18.72
CA GLU A 111 11.34 -14.16 19.30
C GLU A 111 12.74 -14.77 19.11
N ASN A 112 13.77 -13.92 19.21
CA ASN A 112 15.19 -14.26 19.04
C ASN A 112 15.59 -14.87 17.69
N SER A 113 14.68 -14.89 16.70
CA SER A 113 14.86 -15.55 15.39
C SER A 113 15.09 -14.56 14.25
N TYR A 114 14.45 -13.38 14.29
CA TYR A 114 14.55 -12.38 13.22
C TYR A 114 14.95 -11.02 13.77
N GLN A 115 15.99 -10.41 13.19
CA GLN A 115 16.31 -9.00 13.44
C GLN A 115 15.74 -8.15 12.31
N LEU A 116 14.85 -7.22 12.66
CA LEU A 116 14.24 -6.29 11.73
C LEU A 116 14.85 -4.90 11.86
N ARG A 117 14.92 -4.18 10.74
CA ARG A 117 15.35 -2.79 10.68
C ARG A 117 14.43 -1.99 9.77
N TYR A 118 13.87 -0.93 10.34
CA TYR A 118 13.11 0.10 9.65
C TYR A 118 13.96 1.37 9.57
N ARG A 119 14.10 1.96 8.38
CA ARG A 119 14.72 3.28 8.20
C ARG A 119 13.79 4.37 8.72
N SER A 120 14.31 5.59 8.85
CA SER A 120 13.52 6.78 9.24
C SER A 120 12.37 7.09 8.27
N THR A 121 12.45 6.60 7.04
CA THR A 121 11.36 6.67 6.07
C THR A 121 11.23 5.32 5.39
N ILE A 122 10.01 4.81 5.38
CA ILE A 122 9.62 3.67 4.55
C ILE A 122 8.73 4.16 3.42
N THR A 123 8.82 3.53 2.26
CA THR A 123 8.00 3.87 1.10
C THR A 123 7.47 2.62 0.44
N GLY A 124 6.32 2.69 -0.21
CA GLY A 124 5.81 1.62 -1.06
C GLY A 124 4.61 2.07 -1.87
N VAL A 125 3.99 1.13 -2.56
CA VAL A 125 2.70 1.30 -3.23
C VAL A 125 1.68 0.43 -2.52
N LEU A 126 0.78 1.09 -1.79
CA LEU A 126 -0.27 0.48 -1.01
C LEU A 126 -1.53 0.30 -1.84
N SER A 127 -2.09 -0.89 -1.77
CA SER A 127 -3.36 -1.30 -2.35
C SER A 127 -4.01 -2.29 -1.41
N LYS A 128 -5.29 -2.61 -1.65
CA LYS A 128 -6.01 -3.59 -0.83
C LYS A 128 -5.22 -4.90 -0.77
N ASP A 129 -4.98 -5.40 0.44
CA ASP A 129 -4.24 -6.63 0.72
C ASP A 129 -2.77 -6.65 0.23
N ARG A 130 -2.21 -5.55 -0.26
CA ARG A 130 -0.86 -5.56 -0.86
C ARG A 130 -0.09 -4.26 -0.70
N LEU A 131 1.14 -4.38 -0.20
CA LEU A 131 2.13 -3.32 -0.14
C LEU A 131 3.37 -3.74 -0.94
N LYS A 132 3.52 -3.20 -2.14
CA LYS A 132 4.61 -3.55 -3.08
C LYS A 132 5.65 -2.44 -3.21
N ASN A 133 6.79 -2.75 -3.82
CA ASN A 133 7.91 -1.82 -3.98
C ASN A 133 8.34 -1.20 -2.64
N LEU A 134 8.24 -2.00 -1.57
CA LEU A 134 8.57 -1.58 -0.22
C LEU A 134 10.06 -1.28 -0.13
N LYS A 135 10.39 -0.14 0.46
CA LYS A 135 11.76 0.29 0.73
C LYS A 135 11.87 0.75 2.17
N GLY A 136 13.06 0.54 2.73
CA GLY A 136 13.38 0.98 4.08
C GLY A 136 13.04 -0.03 5.17
N VAL A 137 12.58 -1.23 4.82
CA VAL A 137 12.40 -2.35 5.75
C VAL A 137 13.35 -3.47 5.35
N SER A 138 14.18 -3.94 6.28
CA SER A 138 15.14 -5.02 6.04
C SER A 138 15.11 -6.04 7.17
N VAL A 139 15.35 -7.30 6.83
CA VAL A 139 15.57 -8.40 7.77
C VAL A 139 17.02 -8.83 7.72
N LYS A 140 17.57 -9.27 8.85
CA LYS A 140 18.94 -9.82 8.90
C LYS A 140 18.93 -11.31 8.63
N VAL A 141 19.73 -11.74 7.67
CA VAL A 141 19.97 -13.15 7.34
C VAL A 141 21.47 -13.40 7.39
N LEU A 142 21.90 -14.31 8.27
CA LEU A 142 23.31 -14.55 8.59
C LEU A 142 24.01 -13.23 8.98
N PHE A 143 24.84 -12.69 8.07
CA PHE A 143 25.62 -11.47 8.28
C PHE A 143 25.14 -10.28 7.44
N PHE A 144 24.12 -10.47 6.59
CA PHE A 144 23.66 -9.46 5.64
C PHE A 144 22.25 -8.97 5.98
N TRP A 145 21.99 -7.71 5.65
CA TRP A 145 20.64 -7.14 5.66
C TRP A 145 20.04 -7.28 4.27
N ILE A 146 18.86 -7.89 4.19
CA ILE A 146 18.12 -8.10 2.96
C ILE A 146 16.84 -7.29 3.05
N ASP A 147 16.51 -6.56 1.98
CA ASP A 147 15.32 -5.72 1.93
C ASP A 147 14.06 -6.58 1.74
N ILE A 148 13.03 -6.27 2.51
CA ILE A 148 11.67 -6.75 2.27
C ILE A 148 11.05 -5.81 1.25
N VAL A 149 10.69 -6.36 0.09
CA VAL A 149 10.23 -5.58 -1.07
C VAL A 149 8.73 -5.62 -1.26
N GLU A 150 8.05 -6.57 -0.62
CA GLU A 150 6.61 -6.75 -0.75
C GLU A 150 6.01 -7.47 0.46
N VAL A 151 4.79 -7.05 0.82
CA VAL A 151 3.93 -7.74 1.78
C VAL A 151 2.56 -7.93 1.14
N VAL A 152 2.04 -9.16 1.19
CA VAL A 152 0.70 -9.52 0.67
C VAL A 152 -0.08 -10.17 1.79
N ARG A 153 -1.33 -9.77 1.96
CA ARG A 153 -2.29 -10.47 2.81
C ARG A 153 -3.06 -11.50 1.99
N ASN A 154 -3.19 -12.70 2.54
CA ASN A 154 -4.05 -13.75 1.99
C ASN A 154 -4.88 -14.36 3.13
N GLY A 155 -6.10 -13.86 3.32
CA GLY A 155 -6.94 -14.26 4.44
C GLY A 155 -6.30 -13.88 5.78
N ASP A 156 -5.93 -14.90 6.55
CA ASP A 156 -5.35 -14.76 7.89
C ASP A 156 -3.81 -14.88 7.89
N GLU A 157 -3.19 -14.87 6.71
CA GLU A 157 -1.73 -14.91 6.57
C GLU A 157 -1.20 -13.61 5.94
N LEU A 158 -0.03 -13.19 6.39
CA LEU A 158 0.80 -12.18 5.76
C LEU A 158 2.05 -12.83 5.16
N GLN A 159 2.19 -12.71 3.85
CA GLN A 159 3.36 -13.13 3.10
C GLN A 159 4.35 -11.98 2.97
N PHE A 160 5.57 -12.15 3.46
CA PHE A 160 6.67 -11.19 3.32
C PHE A 160 7.66 -11.70 2.28
N SER A 161 7.98 -10.87 1.30
CA SER A 161 8.89 -11.21 0.20
C SER A 161 10.15 -10.36 0.20
N VAL A 162 11.28 -11.02 -0.05
CA VAL A 162 12.59 -10.39 -0.33
C VAL A 162 12.95 -10.44 -1.82
N GLY A 163 11.96 -10.69 -2.68
CA GLY A 163 12.09 -10.76 -4.14
C GLY A 163 12.15 -12.19 -4.65
N ILE A 164 13.23 -12.93 -4.34
CA ILE A 164 13.42 -14.31 -4.81
C ILE A 164 12.82 -15.38 -3.88
N ALA A 165 12.40 -14.98 -2.68
CA ALA A 165 11.87 -15.85 -1.65
C ALA A 165 10.83 -15.10 -0.81
N SER A 166 9.94 -15.87 -0.18
CA SER A 166 8.93 -15.36 0.73
C SER A 166 8.80 -16.25 1.98
N ALA A 167 8.17 -15.70 3.00
CA ALA A 167 7.74 -16.42 4.20
C ALA A 167 6.37 -15.92 4.64
N ASP A 168 5.52 -16.84 5.10
CA ASP A 168 4.15 -16.59 5.53
C ASP A 168 4.06 -16.61 7.07
N PHE A 169 3.25 -15.71 7.62
CA PHE A 169 3.05 -15.57 9.06
C PHE A 169 1.57 -15.33 9.36
N SER A 170 1.05 -15.91 10.44
CA SER A 170 -0.33 -15.62 10.88
C SER A 170 -0.48 -14.12 11.18
N ILE A 171 -1.64 -13.56 10.82
CA ILE A 171 -2.00 -12.17 11.11
C ILE A 171 -2.03 -11.88 12.62
N ASP A 172 -2.29 -12.91 13.43
CA ASP A 172 -2.34 -12.80 14.90
C ASP A 172 -1.00 -12.30 15.48
N ASN A 173 0.12 -12.60 14.81
CA ASN A 173 1.45 -12.14 15.20
C ASN A 173 1.63 -10.61 15.07
N PHE A 174 0.66 -9.93 14.44
CA PHE A 174 0.68 -8.51 14.13
C PHE A 174 -0.48 -7.74 14.77
N GLU A 175 -1.21 -8.34 15.72
CA GLU A 175 -2.24 -7.62 16.48
C GLU A 175 -1.66 -6.43 17.25
N GLU A 176 -0.43 -6.59 17.76
CA GLU A 176 0.28 -5.53 18.48
C GLU A 176 1.49 -5.00 17.70
N SER A 177 1.72 -3.69 17.79
CA SER A 177 2.93 -3.07 17.22
C SER A 177 4.16 -3.29 18.11
N PRO A 178 5.28 -3.80 17.56
CA PRO A 178 6.53 -3.95 18.30
C PRO A 178 7.14 -2.58 18.62
N GLN A 179 7.96 -2.50 19.67
CA GLN A 179 8.69 -1.29 20.01
C GLN A 179 10.13 -1.32 19.47
N CYS A 180 10.66 -0.16 19.10
CA CYS A 180 12.06 -0.05 18.72
C CYS A 180 12.99 -0.44 19.88
N GLY A 181 14.09 -1.13 19.55
CA GLY A 181 15.07 -1.65 20.51
C GLY A 181 14.67 -3.02 21.06
N CYS A 182 13.61 -3.07 21.86
CA CYS A 182 13.20 -4.23 22.65
C CYS A 182 12.14 -5.14 21.99
N GLY A 183 11.54 -4.75 20.86
CA GLY A 183 10.46 -5.50 20.23
C GLY A 183 9.24 -5.61 21.15
N PHE A 184 8.72 -6.82 21.32
CA PHE A 184 7.60 -7.12 22.22
C PHE A 184 8.01 -7.23 23.70
N ALA A 185 9.31 -7.33 24.02
CA ALA A 185 9.78 -7.45 25.40
C ALA A 185 9.50 -6.20 26.25
N CYS A 186 9.33 -5.02 25.63
CA CYS A 186 8.95 -3.81 26.36
C CYS A 186 7.57 -3.88 27.00
N GLN A 187 6.63 -4.67 26.45
CA GLN A 187 5.30 -4.83 27.05
C GLN A 187 5.36 -5.73 28.30
N GLN A 188 6.26 -6.72 28.32
CA GLN A 188 6.42 -7.63 29.45
C GLN A 188 7.05 -6.96 30.67
N LEU A 189 7.94 -5.99 30.47
CA LEU A 189 8.53 -5.21 31.57
C LEU A 189 7.48 -4.32 32.27
N VAL A 190 6.50 -3.79 31.52
CA VAL A 190 5.38 -3.02 32.09
C VAL A 190 4.44 -3.94 32.88
N SER A 191 4.16 -5.14 32.37
CA SER A 191 3.30 -6.12 33.07
C SER A 191 3.95 -6.68 34.35
N SER A 192 5.27 -6.91 34.32
CA SER A 192 6.04 -7.43 35.46
C SER A 192 6.34 -6.38 36.54
N ALA A 193 6.31 -5.09 36.19
CA ALA A 193 6.49 -3.98 37.12
C ALA A 193 5.19 -3.61 37.87
N VAL A 194 4.04 -4.21 37.54
CA VAL A 194 2.83 -4.13 38.36
C VAL A 194 2.93 -5.16 39.49
N PRO A 195 3.08 -4.75 40.77
CA PRO A 195 3.02 -5.70 41.86
C PRO A 195 1.63 -6.33 41.87
N SER A 196 1.55 -7.66 41.77
CA SER A 196 0.30 -8.43 41.80
C SER A 196 -0.57 -8.16 43.05
N HIS A 197 -0.04 -7.46 44.07
CA HIS A 197 -0.79 -6.99 45.22
C HIS A 197 -1.67 -5.75 44.97
N SER A 198 -1.33 -4.89 43.99
CA SER A 198 -2.08 -3.65 43.74
C SER A 198 -3.32 -3.84 42.87
N VAL A 199 -3.36 -4.90 42.04
CA VAL A 199 -4.54 -5.19 41.19
C VAL A 199 -5.73 -5.67 42.03
N ARG A 200 -5.48 -6.35 43.16
CA ARG A 200 -6.55 -6.81 44.07
C ARG A 200 -7.16 -5.70 44.93
N ALA A 201 -6.47 -4.56 45.08
CA ALA A 201 -6.94 -3.43 45.87
C ALA A 201 -7.96 -2.56 45.11
N LEU A 202 -7.97 -2.58 43.78
CA LEU A 202 -8.87 -1.76 42.96
C LEU A 202 -10.19 -2.45 42.56
N MET A 203 -10.30 -3.76 42.70
CA MET A 203 -11.56 -4.52 42.46
C MET A 203 -12.38 -4.80 43.72
N LYS A 204 -12.01 -4.23 44.87
CA LYS A 204 -12.71 -4.44 46.16
C LYS A 204 -13.44 -3.21 46.70
N SER A 205 -13.58 -2.16 45.87
CA SER A 205 -14.37 -0.98 46.18
C SER A 205 -15.50 -0.82 45.16
N ASN A 206 -16.46 -1.73 45.18
CA ASN A 206 -17.86 -1.45 44.83
C ASN A 206 -18.76 -2.47 45.54
#